data_AF-A0AAD5TTH0-F1
#
_entry.id   AF-A0AAD5TTH0-F1
#
_cell.length_a   1.000
_cell.length_b   1.000
_cell.length_c   1.000
_cell.angle_alpha   90.00
_cell.angle_beta   90.00
_cell.angle_gamma   90.00
#
_symmetry.space_group_name_H-M   'P 1'
#
loop_
_entity.id
_entity.type
_entity.pdbx_description
1 polymer ?
#
loop_
_entity_poly.entity_id
_entity_poly.type
_entity_poly.pdbx_seq_one_letter_code
_entity_poly.pdbx_strand_id
1 'polypeptide(L)'
;MQEFSIEEFLNQASKILDQHLHSAINNDDKMTCQYCFLDFKRKYDLKRHEKKHLNIKDFVCNRCMRGFTRSDALKNHTDNRVKCKFLLDRRRKANK
;
A
#
# COMPACT_ATOMS: atom_id res chain seq x y z
N MET A 1 25.81 1.43 -23.87
CA MET A 1 25.20 1.74 -22.57
C MET A 1 23.88 1.01 -22.55
N GLN A 2 23.71 -0.02 -21.71
CA GLN A 2 22.49 -0.85 -21.74
C GLN A 2 21.27 0.00 -21.34
N GLU A 3 20.33 0.17 -22.25
CA GLU A 3 19.00 0.69 -21.94
C GLU A 3 18.25 -0.40 -21.16
N PHE A 4 18.28 -0.31 -19.84
CA PHE A 4 17.39 -1.13 -19.01
C PHE A 4 15.97 -0.61 -19.19
N SER A 5 15.10 -1.45 -19.74
CA SER A 5 13.70 -1.09 -19.98
C SER A 5 13.05 -0.70 -18.64
N ILE A 6 12.26 0.39 -18.61
CA ILE A 6 11.48 0.77 -17.43
C ILE A 6 10.58 -0.41 -16.99
N GLU A 7 10.14 -1.24 -17.94
CA GLU A 7 9.37 -2.45 -17.65
C GLU A 7 10.19 -3.53 -16.93
N GLU A 8 11.50 -3.64 -17.20
CA GLU A 8 12.40 -4.55 -16.46
C GLU A 8 12.58 -4.07 -15.02
N PHE A 9 12.74 -2.76 -14.79
CA PHE A 9 12.82 -2.21 -13.44
C PHE A 9 11.51 -2.40 -12.65
N LEU A 10 10.35 -2.22 -13.28
CA LEU A 10 9.05 -2.43 -12.65
C LEU A 10 8.78 -3.93 -12.39
N ASN A 11 9.16 -4.81 -13.31
CA ASN A 11 9.08 -6.26 -13.10
C ASN A 11 10.01 -6.71 -11.98
N GLN A 12 11.23 -6.19 -11.92
CA GLN A 12 12.20 -6.54 -10.89
C GLN A 12 11.76 -6.00 -9.52
N ALA A 13 11.20 -4.79 -9.46
CA ALA A 13 10.57 -4.25 -8.25
C ALA A 13 9.35 -5.07 -7.81
N SER A 14 8.49 -5.49 -8.74
CA SER A 14 7.34 -6.36 -8.46
C SER A 14 7.78 -7.75 -7.98
N LYS A 15 8.84 -8.31 -8.56
CA LYS A 15 9.41 -9.62 -8.18
C LYS A 15 10.12 -9.57 -6.83
N ILE A 16 10.81 -8.47 -6.52
CA ILE A 16 11.41 -8.21 -5.19
C ILE A 16 10.30 -8.03 -4.15
N LEU A 17 9.22 -7.33 -4.48
CA LEU A 17 8.05 -7.17 -3.62
C LEU A 17 7.37 -8.52 -3.34
N ASP A 18 7.25 -9.36 -4.37
CA ASP A 18 6.65 -10.69 -4.28
C ASP A 18 7.56 -11.68 -3.52
N GLN A 19 8.89 -11.59 -3.67
CA GLN A 19 9.87 -12.37 -2.90
C GLN A 19 9.93 -11.97 -1.42
N HIS A 20 9.90 -10.66 -1.11
CA HIS A 20 9.85 -10.19 0.29
C HIS A 20 8.49 -10.49 0.93
N LEU A 21 7.42 -10.48 0.14
CA LEU A 21 6.11 -10.91 0.60
C LEU A 21 6.11 -12.42 0.85
N HIS A 22 6.68 -13.27 -0.02
CA HIS A 22 6.73 -14.73 0.18
C HIS A 22 7.69 -15.18 1.30
N SER A 23 8.82 -14.50 1.54
CA SER A 23 9.73 -14.87 2.63
C SER A 23 9.16 -14.56 4.02
N ALA A 24 8.36 -13.50 4.15
CA ALA A 24 7.57 -13.23 5.36
C ALA A 24 6.42 -14.26 5.57
N ILE A 25 6.04 -14.99 4.52
CA ILE A 25 4.96 -15.98 4.55
C ILE A 25 5.44 -17.37 5.00
N ASN A 26 6.73 -17.70 4.79
CA ASN A 26 7.31 -19.00 5.14
C ASN A 26 7.87 -19.08 6.58
N ASN A 27 7.60 -18.11 7.46
CA ASN A 27 7.83 -18.26 8.89
C ASN A 27 6.57 -18.81 9.55
N ASP A 28 6.26 -20.06 9.22
CA ASP A 28 4.93 -20.67 9.43
C ASP A 28 4.54 -20.81 10.92
N ASP A 29 5.46 -20.53 11.86
CA ASP A 29 5.21 -20.58 13.31
C ASP A 29 5.26 -19.22 14.03
N LYS A 30 5.80 -18.16 13.42
CA LYS A 30 5.98 -16.88 14.11
C LYS A 30 4.94 -15.85 13.69
N MET A 31 4.06 -15.50 14.61
CA MET A 31 3.12 -14.39 14.46
C MET A 31 3.72 -13.05 14.87
N THR A 32 5.05 -12.93 14.85
CA THR A 32 5.80 -11.78 15.36
C THR A 32 6.42 -11.01 14.20
N CYS A 33 6.25 -9.69 14.18
CA CYS A 33 6.88 -8.82 13.18
C CYS A 33 8.40 -8.75 13.40
N GLN A 34 9.19 -8.93 12.35
CA GLN A 34 10.65 -8.89 12.48
C GLN A 34 11.23 -7.47 12.55
N TYR A 35 10.45 -6.45 12.14
CA TYR A 35 10.89 -5.05 12.16
C TYR A 35 10.67 -4.37 13.51
N CYS A 36 9.62 -4.75 14.23
CA CYS A 36 9.27 -4.13 15.51
C CYS A 36 8.95 -5.12 16.63
N PHE A 37 9.09 -6.43 16.37
CA PHE A 37 8.88 -7.51 17.34
C PHE A 37 7.49 -7.54 17.97
N LEU A 38 6.50 -6.93 17.30
CA LEU A 38 5.12 -6.95 17.75
C LEU A 38 4.46 -8.28 17.39
N ASP A 39 3.78 -8.87 18.36
CA ASP A 39 3.02 -10.11 18.18
C ASP A 39 1.61 -9.85 17.64
N PHE A 40 1.16 -10.76 16.80
CA PHE A 40 -0.16 -10.75 16.19
C PHE A 40 -0.89 -12.06 16.49
N LYS A 41 -2.23 -11.99 16.53
CA LYS A 41 -3.04 -13.20 16.76
C LYS A 41 -3.18 -14.07 15.51
N ARG A 42 -2.93 -13.51 14.33
CA ARG A 42 -3.20 -14.16 13.03
C ARG A 42 -2.17 -13.72 11.99
N LYS A 43 -1.76 -14.64 11.12
CA LYS A 43 -0.77 -14.37 10.05
C LYS A 43 -1.19 -13.24 9.13
N TYR A 44 -2.47 -13.15 8.76
CA TYR A 44 -2.93 -12.08 7.87
C TYR A 44 -2.82 -10.69 8.51
N ASP A 45 -2.95 -10.60 9.85
CA ASP A 45 -2.79 -9.34 10.57
C ASP A 45 -1.33 -8.89 10.59
N LEU A 46 -0.40 -9.85 10.75
CA LEU A 46 1.05 -9.64 10.62
C LEU A 46 1.41 -9.15 9.21
N LYS A 47 1.01 -9.87 8.15
CA LYS A 47 1.29 -9.45 6.76
C LYS A 47 0.77 -8.04 6.48
N ARG A 48 -0.45 -7.73 6.94
CA ARG A 48 -1.04 -6.38 6.80
C ARG A 48 -0.23 -5.33 7.55
N HIS A 49 0.30 -5.67 8.72
CA HIS A 49 1.14 -4.79 9.50
C HIS A 49 2.48 -4.53 8.81
N GLU A 50 3.14 -5.55 8.26
CA GLU A 50 4.43 -5.42 7.58
C GLU A 50 4.38 -4.51 6.36
N LYS A 51 3.24 -4.46 5.64
CA LYS A 51 3.01 -3.48 4.57
C LYS A 51 3.22 -2.03 5.03
N LYS A 52 3.02 -1.71 6.31
CA LYS A 52 3.29 -0.38 6.86
C LYS A 52 4.78 -0.08 6.94
N HIS A 53 5.61 -1.05 7.33
CA HIS A 53 7.06 -0.88 7.37
C HIS A 53 7.63 -0.64 5.96
N LEU A 54 7.12 -1.41 4.99
CA LEU A 54 7.53 -1.31 3.60
C LEU A 54 6.86 -0.16 2.84
N ASN A 55 5.99 0.62 3.49
CA ASN A 55 5.19 1.69 2.88
C ASN A 55 4.41 1.27 1.62
N ILE A 56 4.05 -0.02 1.53
CA ILE A 56 3.35 -0.61 0.39
C ILE A 56 1.90 -0.14 0.39
N LYS A 57 1.52 0.59 -0.66
CA LYS A 57 0.19 1.19 -0.82
C LYS A 57 -0.48 0.65 -2.08
N ASP A 58 -0.99 -0.57 -1.99
CA ASP A 58 -1.62 -1.29 -3.11
C ASP A 58 -2.88 -0.60 -3.66
N PHE A 59 -3.51 0.26 -2.87
CA PHE A 59 -4.80 0.85 -3.20
C PHE A 59 -4.65 2.35 -3.41
N VAL A 60 -4.78 2.80 -4.65
CA VAL A 60 -4.62 4.21 -5.01
C VAL A 60 -5.96 4.83 -5.38
N CYS A 61 -6.21 6.04 -4.87
CA CYS A 61 -7.35 6.83 -5.32
C CYS A 61 -7.05 7.46 -6.69
N ASN A 62 -7.74 7.03 -7.74
CA ASN A 62 -7.56 7.53 -9.11
C ASN A 62 -7.91 9.03 -9.29
N ARG A 63 -8.50 9.68 -8.27
CA ARG A 63 -8.83 11.12 -8.32
C ARG A 63 -7.76 12.01 -7.72
N CYS A 64 -7.19 11.62 -6.58
CA CYS A 64 -6.18 12.43 -5.88
C CYS A 64 -4.80 11.76 -5.80
N MET A 65 -4.65 10.59 -6.42
CA MET A 65 -3.44 9.75 -6.43
C MET A 65 -2.90 9.37 -5.05
N ARG A 66 -3.71 9.52 -3.99
CA ARG A 66 -3.33 9.10 -2.64
C ARG A 66 -3.36 7.57 -2.55
N GLY A 67 -2.24 6.98 -2.16
CA GLY A 67 -2.12 5.54 -1.87
C GLY A 67 -2.54 5.17 -0.45
N PHE A 68 -3.09 3.97 -0.31
CA PHE A 68 -3.58 3.35 0.92
C PHE A 68 -3.07 1.92 0.99
N THR A 69 -2.80 1.45 2.21
CA THR A 69 -2.32 0.09 2.48
C THR A 69 -3.45 -0.95 2.49
N ARG A 70 -4.71 -0.50 2.51
CA ARG A 70 -5.91 -1.35 2.62
C ARG A 70 -7.05 -0.87 1.70
N SER A 71 -7.85 -1.81 1.21
CA SER A 71 -8.99 -1.54 0.32
C SER A 71 -10.13 -0.80 1.02
N ASP A 72 -10.44 -1.14 2.26
CA ASP A 72 -11.48 -0.49 3.05
C ASP A 72 -11.11 0.96 3.40
N ALA A 73 -9.83 1.24 3.63
CA ALA A 73 -9.33 2.60 3.80
C ALA A 73 -9.54 3.45 2.54
N LEU A 74 -9.27 2.89 1.35
CA LEU A 74 -9.57 3.54 0.08
C LEU A 74 -11.09 3.75 -0.09
N LYS A 75 -11.90 2.71 0.18
CA LYS A 75 -13.36 2.79 0.07
C LYS A 75 -13.94 3.91 0.94
N ASN A 76 -13.53 3.97 2.21
CA ASN A 76 -13.93 5.03 3.14
C ASN A 76 -13.49 6.42 2.67
N HIS A 77 -12.33 6.52 2.01
CA HIS A 77 -11.86 7.76 1.42
C HIS A 77 -12.68 8.16 0.18
N THR A 78 -13.06 7.22 -0.67
CA THR A 78 -13.84 7.50 -1.89
C THR A 78 -15.30 7.78 -1.61
N ASP A 79 -15.87 7.12 -0.60
CA ASP A 79 -17.25 7.29 -0.17
C ASP A 79 -17.45 8.67 0.47
N ASN A 80 -16.51 9.08 1.32
CA ASN A 80 -16.50 10.42 1.88
C ASN A 80 -15.70 11.39 1.02
N ARG A 81 -16.38 12.10 0.11
CA ARG A 81 -15.77 13.06 -0.82
C ARG A 81 -14.95 14.16 -0.13
N VAL A 82 -15.21 14.49 1.14
CA VAL A 82 -14.45 15.49 1.92
C VAL A 82 -13.05 14.99 2.27
N LYS A 83 -12.87 13.67 2.42
CA LYS A 83 -11.56 13.06 2.71
C LYS A 83 -10.64 13.01 1.48
N CYS A 84 -11.17 13.31 0.30
CA CYS A 84 -10.41 13.45 -0.92
C CYS A 84 -10.15 14.93 -1.19
N LYS A 85 -8.94 15.40 -0.86
CA LYS A 85 -8.52 16.80 -1.01
C LYS A 85 -8.81 17.36 -2.41
N PHE A 86 -8.62 16.54 -3.46
CA PHE A 86 -8.96 16.90 -4.84
C PHE A 86 -10.43 17.29 -5.05
N LEU A 87 -11.36 16.68 -4.32
CA LEU A 87 -12.80 17.00 -4.39
C LEU A 87 -13.16 18.24 -3.57
N LEU A 88 -12.41 18.55 -2.50
CA LEU A 88 -12.56 19.80 -1.76
C LEU A 88 -12.15 21.02 -2.60
N ASP A 89 -11.08 20.89 -3.39
CA ASP A 89 -10.53 21.98 -4.19
C ASP A 89 -11.46 22.41 -5.35
N ARG A 90 -12.33 21.52 -5.87
CA ARG A 90 -13.36 21.89 -6.87
C ARG A 90 -14.45 22.81 -6.31
N ARG A 91 -14.75 22.73 -5.00
CA ARG A 91 -15.81 23.55 -4.39
C ARG A 91 -15.42 25.03 -4.27
N ARG A 92 -14.12 25.35 -4.26
CA ARG A 92 -13.61 26.73 -4.28
C ARG A 92 -13.60 27.37 -5.68
N LYS A 93 -13.57 26.57 -6.75
CA LYS A 93 -13.56 27.06 -8.14
C LYS A 93 -14.95 27.24 -8.76
N ALA A 94 -16.01 26.74 -8.11
CA ALA A 94 -17.40 26.89 -8.59
C ALA A 94 -18.14 28.10 -8.00
N ASN A 95 -17.50 28.85 -7.09
CA ASN A 95 -18.02 30.07 -6.45
C ASN A 95 -17.15 31.30 -6.80
N LYS A 96 -16.55 31.31 -7.99
CA LYS A 96 -15.86 32.48 -8.55
C LYS A 96 -16.37 32.72 -9.96
#